data_AF-A0A6J6G6H1-F1
#
_entry.id   AF-A0A6J6G6H1-F1
#
_cell.length_a   1.000
_cell.length_b   1.000
_cell.length_c   1.000
_cell.angle_alpha   90.00
_cell.angle_beta   90.00
_cell.angle_gamma   90.00
#
_symmetry.space_group_name_H-M   'P 1'
#
loop_
_entity.id
_entity.type
_entity.pdbx_description
1 polymer ?
#
loop_
_entity_poly.entity_id
_entity_poly.type
_entity_poly.pdbx_seq_one_letter_code
_entity_poly.pdbx_strand_id
1 'polypeptide(L)'
;MTVFAVRGITDQGQTSACAADQKTLETASEAYFAQEGGTAIPTDNDATTTAIGATPEETLVAAGFLRDVSPNWEVSAAGALTATAGGPCV
;
A
#
# COMPACT_ATOMS: atom_id res chain seq x y z
N MET A 1 33.72 16.56 21.01
CA MET A 1 33.14 15.34 20.43
C MET A 1 31.93 15.76 19.60
N THR A 2 31.98 15.60 18.27
CA THR A 2 30.94 16.08 17.36
C THR A 2 30.02 14.93 16.98
N VAL A 3 28.81 14.91 17.56
CA VAL A 3 27.72 14.02 17.16
C VAL A 3 27.14 14.54 15.84
N PHE A 4 27.73 14.12 14.72
CA PHE A 4 27.24 14.43 13.38
C PHE A 4 27.45 13.20 12.48
N ALA A 5 26.61 12.17 12.65
CA ALA A 5 26.54 11.05 11.69
C ALA A 5 25.25 10.19 11.77
N VAL A 6 24.31 10.43 12.69
CA VAL A 6 23.10 9.58 12.80
C VAL A 6 22.00 9.94 11.80
N ARG A 7 21.96 11.18 11.28
CA ARG A 7 20.85 11.60 10.38
C ARG A 7 20.90 10.89 9.02
N GLY A 8 22.10 10.64 8.47
CA GLY A 8 22.24 9.98 7.16
C GLY A 8 21.77 8.52 7.12
N ILE A 9 21.81 7.81 8.26
CA ILE A 9 21.30 6.44 8.35
C ILE A 9 19.77 6.41 8.53
N THR A 10 19.21 7.43 9.18
CA THR A 10 17.77 7.56 9.37
C THR A 10 17.05 7.87 8.05
N ASP A 11 17.64 8.71 7.20
CA ASP A 11 17.14 8.96 5.83
C ASP A 11 17.19 7.67 4.96
N GLN A 12 18.31 6.94 4.97
CA GLN A 12 18.42 5.68 4.22
C GLN A 12 17.47 4.59 4.74
N GLY A 13 17.23 4.55 6.06
CA GLY A 13 16.28 3.64 6.68
C GLY A 13 14.83 3.95 6.28
N GLN A 14 14.46 5.22 6.21
CA GLN A 14 13.14 5.64 5.73
C GLN A 14 12.94 5.31 4.24
N THR A 15 13.90 5.64 3.38
CA THR A 15 13.81 5.29 1.95
C THR A 15 13.66 3.78 1.73
N SER A 16 14.42 2.97 2.48
CA SER A 16 14.34 1.51 2.37
C SER A 16 13.01 0.96 2.89
N ALA A 17 12.46 1.53 3.98
CA ALA A 17 11.15 1.17 4.50
C ALA A 17 10.03 1.50 3.49
N CYS A 18 10.08 2.69 2.88
CA CYS A 18 9.12 3.10 1.85
C CYS A 18 9.14 2.17 0.62
N ALA A 19 10.33 1.76 0.17
CA ALA A 19 10.47 0.83 -0.95
C ALA A 19 9.96 -0.59 -0.59
N ALA A 20 10.18 -1.04 0.65
CA ALA A 20 9.66 -2.32 1.13
C ALA A 20 8.13 -2.31 1.26
N ASP A 21 7.55 -1.22 1.78
CA ASP A 21 6.09 -1.02 1.84
C ASP A 21 5.49 -1.02 0.43
N GLN A 22 6.09 -0.27 -0.50
CA GLN A 22 5.65 -0.23 -1.90
C GLN A 22 5.61 -1.64 -2.50
N LYS A 23 6.69 -2.42 -2.37
CA LYS A 23 6.74 -3.79 -2.90
C LYS A 23 5.77 -4.74 -2.22
N THR A 24 5.51 -4.55 -0.93
CA THR A 24 4.53 -5.34 -0.18
C THR A 24 3.12 -5.11 -0.72
N LEU A 25 2.75 -3.85 -0.96
CA LEU A 25 1.44 -3.50 -1.51
C LEU A 25 1.28 -3.94 -2.96
N GLU A 26 2.33 -3.82 -3.78
CA GLU A 26 2.33 -4.31 -5.17
C GLU A 26 2.06 -5.82 -5.18
N THR A 27 2.83 -6.58 -4.38
CA THR A 27 2.66 -8.04 -4.26
C THR A 27 1.28 -8.41 -3.72
N ALA A 28 0.75 -7.66 -2.75
CA ALA A 28 -0.58 -7.91 -2.20
C ALA A 28 -1.69 -7.66 -3.23
N SER A 29 -1.56 -6.60 -4.04
CA SER A 29 -2.50 -6.31 -5.12
C SER A 29 -2.45 -7.36 -6.22
N GLU A 30 -1.25 -7.80 -6.63
CA GLU A 30 -1.06 -8.86 -7.61
C GLU A 30 -1.59 -10.21 -7.09
N ALA A 31 -1.38 -10.52 -5.81
CA ALA A 31 -1.92 -11.71 -5.18
C ALA A 31 -3.45 -11.71 -5.16
N TYR A 32 -4.07 -10.55 -4.87
CA TYR A 32 -5.52 -10.38 -4.96
C TYR A 32 -6.02 -10.66 -6.39
N PHE A 33 -5.40 -10.05 -7.41
CA PHE A 33 -5.75 -10.28 -8.81
C PHE A 33 -5.57 -11.73 -9.25
N ALA A 34 -4.54 -12.41 -8.75
CA ALA A 34 -4.29 -13.81 -9.05
C ALA A 34 -5.31 -14.76 -8.41
N GLN A 35 -5.85 -14.41 -7.23
CA GLN A 35 -6.73 -15.28 -6.46
C GLN A 35 -8.22 -15.05 -6.77
N GLU A 36 -8.66 -13.79 -6.82
CA GLU A 36 -10.05 -13.44 -7.11
C GLU A 36 -10.34 -13.37 -8.62
N GLY A 37 -9.31 -13.11 -9.43
CA GLY A 37 -9.45 -12.95 -10.87
C GLY A 37 -10.08 -11.61 -11.23
N GLY A 38 -9.28 -10.69 -11.78
CA GLY A 38 -9.76 -9.38 -12.20
C GLY A 38 -8.64 -8.41 -12.51
N THR A 39 -8.98 -7.23 -13.00
CA THR A 39 -8.03 -6.11 -13.21
C THR A 39 -8.32 -4.93 -12.29
N ALA A 40 -9.33 -5.06 -11.41
CA ALA A 40 -9.73 -4.03 -10.46
C ALA A 40 -10.10 -4.63 -9.10
N ILE A 41 -9.60 -4.01 -8.03
CA ILE A 41 -9.98 -4.29 -6.65
C ILE A 41 -11.32 -3.58 -6.42
N PRO A 42 -12.39 -4.31 -6.08
CA PRO A 42 -13.71 -3.74 -5.87
C PRO A 42 -13.71 -2.87 -4.60
N THR A 43 -14.36 -1.71 -4.69
CA THR A 43 -14.58 -0.79 -3.57
C THR A 43 -16.08 -0.51 -3.46
N ASP A 44 -16.56 -0.05 -2.32
CA ASP A 44 -18.00 0.24 -2.12
C ASP A 44 -18.57 1.27 -3.13
N ASN A 45 -17.71 1.97 -3.88
CA ASN A 45 -18.10 2.87 -4.97
C ASN A 45 -18.31 2.17 -6.32
N ASP A 46 -17.96 0.89 -6.45
CA ASP A 46 -18.14 0.08 -7.64
C ASP A 46 -19.42 -0.74 -7.54
N ALA A 47 -20.50 -0.23 -8.12
CA ALA A 47 -21.82 -0.86 -8.10
C ALA A 47 -21.89 -2.20 -8.87
N THR A 48 -20.79 -2.67 -9.48
CA THR A 48 -20.75 -3.88 -10.32
C THR A 48 -20.11 -5.09 -9.63
N THR A 49 -19.64 -4.92 -8.39
CA THR A 49 -18.95 -5.95 -7.63
C THR A 49 -19.38 -5.97 -6.16
N THR A 50 -19.35 -7.13 -5.50
CA THR A 50 -19.59 -7.23 -4.05
C THR A 50 -18.36 -6.71 -3.33
N ALA A 51 -18.28 -5.40 -3.14
CA ALA A 51 -17.22 -4.78 -2.36
C ALA A 51 -17.26 -5.26 -0.90
N ILE A 52 -16.07 -5.40 -0.32
CA ILE A 52 -15.87 -5.84 1.07
C ILE A 52 -15.30 -4.69 1.93
N GLY A 53 -15.04 -3.52 1.32
CA GLY A 53 -14.47 -2.33 1.96
C GLY A 53 -14.63 -1.05 1.11
N ALA A 54 -14.48 0.11 1.76
CA ALA A 54 -14.74 1.42 1.15
C ALA A 54 -13.55 1.91 0.30
N THR A 55 -12.33 1.48 0.65
CA THR A 55 -11.12 1.69 -0.15
C THR A 55 -10.52 0.36 -0.63
N PRO A 56 -9.67 0.38 -1.68
CA PRO A 56 -8.99 -0.82 -2.16
C PRO A 56 -8.15 -1.49 -1.08
N GLU A 57 -7.48 -0.72 -0.21
CA GLU A 57 -6.69 -1.29 0.89
C GLU A 57 -7.57 -2.00 1.92
N GLU A 58 -8.74 -1.45 2.23
CA GLU A 58 -9.68 -2.12 3.13
C GLU A 58 -10.18 -3.44 2.55
N THR A 59 -10.46 -3.48 1.23
CA THR A 59 -10.79 -4.74 0.55
C THR A 59 -9.64 -5.74 0.62
N LEU A 60 -8.38 -5.29 0.46
CA LEU A 60 -7.20 -6.16 0.58
C LEU A 60 -6.99 -6.67 2.03
N VAL A 61 -7.30 -5.86 3.04
CA VAL A 61 -7.25 -6.26 4.45
C VAL A 61 -8.38 -7.26 4.76
N ALA A 62 -9.60 -6.96 4.33
CA ALA A 62 -10.76 -7.83 4.52
C ALA A 62 -10.60 -9.18 3.81
N ALA A 63 -9.97 -9.18 2.63
CA ALA A 63 -9.61 -10.39 1.89
C ALA A 63 -8.35 -11.10 2.44
N GLY A 64 -7.64 -10.50 3.40
CA GLY A 64 -6.50 -11.12 4.09
C GLY A 64 -5.16 -11.05 3.35
N PHE A 65 -5.06 -10.28 2.27
CA PHE A 65 -3.80 -10.04 1.54
C PHE A 65 -2.92 -9.01 2.25
N LEU A 66 -3.54 -8.11 3.01
CA LEU A 66 -2.88 -7.10 3.83
C LEU A 66 -3.24 -7.29 5.30
N ARG A 67 -2.29 -7.06 6.20
CA ARG A 67 -2.54 -7.15 7.65
C ARG A 67 -3.24 -5.92 8.22
N ASP A 68 -2.96 -4.76 7.65
CA ASP A 68 -3.50 -3.47 8.06
C ASP A 68 -3.35 -2.46 6.91
N VAL A 69 -4.15 -1.39 6.92
CA VAL A 69 -4.09 -0.34 5.91
C VAL A 69 -2.75 0.40 6.00
N SER A 70 -2.09 0.58 4.86
CA SER A 70 -0.81 1.29 4.79
C SER A 70 -1.04 2.81 5.01
N PRO A 71 -0.36 3.46 5.97
CA PRO A 71 -0.46 4.91 6.17
C PRO A 71 0.47 5.73 5.25
N ASN A 72 1.32 5.07 4.46
CA ASN A 72 2.37 5.71 3.65
C ASN A 72 2.05 5.73 2.14
N TRP A 73 1.30 4.73 1.70
CA TRP A 73 0.98 4.47 0.30
C TRP A 73 -0.50 4.11 0.17
N GLU A 74 -1.15 4.74 -0.79
CA GLU A 74 -2.50 4.42 -1.23
C GLU A 74 -2.43 3.47 -2.43
N VAL A 75 -3.32 2.48 -2.47
CA VAL A 75 -3.53 1.54 -3.56
C VAL A 75 -4.79 1.97 -4.32
N SER A 76 -4.65 2.26 -5.61
CA SER A 76 -5.78 2.49 -6.50
C SER A 76 -6.50 1.18 -6.82
N ALA A 77 -7.76 1.26 -7.26
CA ALA A 77 -8.53 0.10 -7.72
C ALA A 77 -7.79 -0.74 -8.78
N ALA A 78 -6.91 -0.13 -9.59
CA ALA A 78 -6.10 -0.85 -10.58
C ALA A 78 -4.81 -1.49 -10.02
N GLY A 79 -4.59 -1.46 -8.69
CA GLY A 79 -3.33 -1.87 -8.06
C GLY A 79 -2.19 -0.84 -8.19
N ALA A 80 -2.49 0.36 -8.71
CA ALA A 80 -1.49 1.42 -8.83
C ALA A 80 -1.20 2.07 -7.47
N LEU A 81 0.07 2.18 -7.11
CA LEU A 81 0.52 2.74 -5.84
C LEU A 81 0.76 4.25 -5.98
N THR A 82 0.10 5.04 -5.14
CA THR A 82 0.32 6.48 -5.03
C THR A 82 0.74 6.82 -3.62
N ALA A 83 1.86 7.53 -3.45
CA ALA A 83 2.32 7.95 -2.14
C ALA A 83 1.28 8.89 -1.50
N THR A 84 0.92 8.64 -0.24
CA THR A 84 -0.02 9.49 0.51
C THR A 84 0.58 10.88 0.63
N ALA A 85 -0.13 11.91 0.16
CA ALA A 85 0.37 13.27 0.13
C ALA A 85 0.73 13.76 1.56
N GLY A 86 2.03 13.86 1.86
CA GLY A 86 2.54 14.28 3.17
C GLY A 86 3.02 13.14 4.09
N GLY A 87 3.06 11.89 3.62
CA GLY A 87 3.70 10.79 4.35
C GLY A 87 5.23 10.88 4.39
N PRO A 88 5.93 10.10 5.22
CA PRO A 88 7.40 10.08 5.30
C PRO A 88 8.09 9.59 4.01
N CYS A 89 7.32 9.25 2.98
CA CYS A 89 7.76 8.68 1.71
C CYS A 89 7.60 9.63 0.50
N VAL A 90 7.26 10.92 0.70
CA VAL A 90 7.18 11.95 -0.36
C VAL A 90 8.36 12.91 -0.39
#